data_AF-A0A4S4EQL7-F1
#
_entry.id   AF-A0A4S4EQL7-F1
#
_cell.length_a   1.000
_cell.length_b   1.000
_cell.length_c   1.000
_cell.angle_alpha   90.00
_cell.angle_beta   90.00
_cell.angle_gamma   90.00
#
_symmetry.space_group_name_H-M   'P 1'
#
loop_
_entity.id
_entity.type
_entity.pdbx_description
1 polymer ?
#
loop_
_entity_poly.entity_id
_entity_poly.type
_entity_poly.pdbx_seq_one_letter_code
_entity_poly.pdbx_strand_id
1 'polypeptide(L)'
;MCSNYYTKNGNTIPMNDKERTQFELIIKDMATKSLRCITLVAESVEVSRKIEETGLTFLGLVSLKDPTRPSVGAAVQACRDTGVNVKMITGDNIFTAKVIAIESGIVKPNEDSSNAMVEGVTFRNYSDEERMEKINTIHVMARSSPFDKFLMIKCLKRKGHVVAVIRDGTNNAPALKEVDIGLSMEIHGTELEKESSDIVMLDNNFTSVVTILKWGRCVYNNIQKFIQF
;
A
#
# COMPACT_ATOMS: atom_id res chain seq x y z
N MET A 1 19.18 -20.40 -7.81
CA MET A 1 19.82 -19.32 -8.60
C MET A 1 21.25 -19.08 -8.17
N CYS A 2 21.53 -18.78 -6.88
CA CYS A 2 22.91 -18.58 -6.42
C CYS A 2 23.57 -19.86 -5.88
N SER A 3 24.82 -20.08 -6.28
CA SER A 3 25.65 -21.23 -5.89
C SER A 3 26.80 -20.84 -4.95
N ASN A 4 27.25 -19.59 -5.05
CA ASN A 4 28.38 -19.06 -4.29
C ASN A 4 28.01 -17.72 -3.65
N TYR A 5 28.83 -17.25 -2.71
CA TYR A 5 28.76 -15.90 -2.17
C TYR A 5 30.15 -15.29 -1.94
N TYR A 6 30.25 -13.97 -2.00
CA TYR A 6 31.47 -13.25 -1.65
C TYR A 6 31.55 -12.98 -0.14
N THR A 7 32.71 -13.27 0.44
CA THR A 7 33.06 -12.86 1.80
C THR A 7 33.52 -11.41 1.85
N LYS A 8 33.58 -10.83 3.06
CA LYS A 8 34.13 -9.48 3.29
C LYS A 8 35.56 -9.30 2.78
N ASN A 9 36.30 -10.40 2.61
CA ASN A 9 37.69 -10.40 2.15
C ASN A 9 37.79 -10.54 0.62
N GLY A 10 36.66 -10.57 -0.11
CA GLY A 10 36.63 -10.74 -1.56
C GLY A 10 36.77 -12.18 -2.05
N ASN A 11 36.79 -13.17 -1.14
CA ASN A 11 36.85 -14.58 -1.52
C ASN A 11 35.46 -15.15 -1.80
N THR A 12 35.35 -15.94 -2.87
CA THR A 12 34.13 -16.67 -3.26
C THR A 12 34.06 -18.01 -2.53
N ILE A 13 32.97 -18.26 -1.82
CA ILE A 13 32.73 -19.51 -1.09
C ILE A 13 31.43 -20.16 -1.60
N PRO A 14 31.37 -21.50 -1.75
CA PRO A 14 30.12 -22.20 -2.04
C PRO A 14 29.08 -21.95 -0.95
N MET A 15 27.85 -21.65 -1.37
CA MET A 15 26.75 -21.37 -0.46
C MET A 15 26.05 -22.67 -0.08
N ASN A 16 26.22 -23.09 1.18
CA ASN A 16 25.52 -24.25 1.71
C ASN A 16 24.15 -23.83 2.30
N ASP A 17 23.37 -24.82 2.73
CA ASP A 17 22.02 -24.58 3.25
C ASP A 17 22.00 -23.72 4.52
N LYS A 18 23.08 -23.75 5.32
CA LYS A 18 23.19 -22.93 6.53
C LYS A 18 23.26 -21.44 6.20
N GLU A 19 24.15 -21.06 5.29
CA GLU A 19 24.33 -19.67 4.85
C GLU A 19 23.10 -19.17 4.12
N ARG A 20 22.49 -20.02 3.27
CA ARG A 20 21.22 -19.68 2.61
C ARG A 20 20.12 -19.37 3.63
N THR A 21 19.95 -20.23 4.64
CA THR A 21 18.98 -20.02 5.72
C THR A 21 19.25 -18.70 6.47
N GLN A 22 20.52 -18.38 6.72
CA GLN A 22 20.89 -17.13 7.37
C GLN A 22 20.52 -15.90 6.54
N PHE A 23 20.78 -15.90 5.23
CA PHE A 23 20.38 -14.79 4.35
C PHE A 23 18.86 -14.65 4.26
N GLU A 24 18.13 -15.76 4.21
CA GLU A 24 16.66 -15.74 4.24
C GLU A 24 16.11 -15.13 5.54
N LEU A 25 16.74 -15.43 6.69
CA LEU A 25 16.38 -14.82 7.97
C LEU A 25 16.64 -13.31 7.97
N ILE A 26 17.77 -12.85 7.41
CA ILE A 26 18.07 -11.41 7.28
C ILE A 26 17.05 -10.72 6.36
N ILE A 27 16.68 -11.34 5.24
CA ILE A 27 15.67 -10.80 4.32
C ILE A 27 14.31 -10.70 5.04
N LYS A 28 13.94 -11.72 5.83
CA LYS A 28 12.72 -11.70 6.65
C LYS A 28 12.75 -10.58 7.70
N ASP A 29 13.87 -10.39 8.41
CA ASP A 29 14.03 -9.29 9.38
C ASP A 29 14.02 -7.90 8.73
N MET A 30 14.60 -7.76 7.53
CA MET A 30 14.50 -6.51 6.77
C MET A 30 13.05 -6.24 6.33
N ALA A 31 12.32 -7.29 5.92
CA ALA A 31 10.92 -7.17 5.53
C ALA A 31 10.01 -6.78 6.71
N THR A 32 10.26 -7.29 7.92
CA THR A 32 9.51 -6.88 9.13
C THR A 32 9.76 -5.42 9.52
N LYS A 33 10.82 -4.80 9.00
CA LYS A 33 11.16 -3.38 9.18
C LYS A 33 10.69 -2.49 8.01
N SER A 34 9.80 -2.99 7.14
CA SER A 34 9.35 -2.28 5.92
C SER A 34 10.48 -1.90 4.95
N LEU A 35 11.54 -2.70 4.91
CA LEU A 35 12.63 -2.48 3.96
C LEU A 35 12.41 -3.33 2.70
N ARG A 36 12.42 -2.69 1.54
CA ARG A 36 12.44 -3.35 0.25
C ARG A 36 13.85 -3.86 -0.03
N CYS A 37 14.03 -5.17 0.13
CA CYS A 37 15.31 -5.82 -0.08
C CYS A 37 15.57 -6.10 -1.56
N ILE A 38 16.78 -5.78 -2.01
CA ILE A 38 17.32 -6.06 -3.34
C ILE A 38 18.58 -6.90 -3.15
N THR A 39 18.58 -8.08 -3.76
CA THR A 39 19.74 -8.96 -3.75
C THR A 39 20.63 -8.64 -4.94
N LEU A 40 21.90 -8.34 -4.66
CA LEU A 40 22.92 -8.14 -5.68
C LEU A 40 23.64 -9.45 -5.94
N VAL A 41 23.71 -9.82 -7.21
CA VAL A 41 24.33 -11.06 -7.68
C VAL A 41 25.24 -10.73 -8.86
N ALA A 42 26.32 -11.48 -9.02
CA ALA A 42 27.23 -11.38 -10.13
C ALA A 42 27.42 -12.73 -10.81
N GLU A 43 27.65 -12.67 -12.11
CA GLU A 43 28.13 -13.78 -12.92
C GLU A 43 29.41 -13.33 -13.61
N SER A 44 30.45 -14.16 -13.58
CA SER A 44 31.67 -13.89 -14.35
C SER A 44 31.48 -14.48 -15.75
N VAL A 45 31.08 -13.65 -16.70
CA VAL A 45 30.83 -14.06 -18.09
C VAL A 45 31.94 -13.52 -18.99
N GLU A 46 32.58 -14.39 -19.78
CA GLU A 46 33.39 -13.94 -20.92
C GLU A 46 32.46 -13.38 -22.00
N VAL A 47 32.82 -12.18 -22.48
CA VAL A 47 31.99 -11.27 -23.29
C VAL A 47 31.17 -12.00 -24.37
N SER A 48 29.85 -11.78 -24.36
CA SER A 48 28.84 -12.16 -25.39
C SER A 48 27.93 -13.36 -25.12
N ARG A 49 27.75 -13.81 -23.86
CA ARG A 49 26.69 -14.78 -23.52
C ARG A 49 25.52 -14.13 -22.78
N LYS A 50 24.34 -14.68 -23.03
CA LYS A 50 23.11 -14.36 -22.29
C LYS A 50 23.30 -14.83 -20.85
N ILE A 51 23.05 -13.96 -19.87
CA ILE A 51 23.13 -14.29 -18.44
C ILE A 51 22.13 -15.43 -18.18
N GLU A 52 22.63 -16.56 -17.71
CA GLU A 52 21.79 -17.67 -17.25
C GLU A 52 21.45 -17.41 -15.77
N GLU A 53 20.18 -17.53 -15.36
CA GLU A 53 19.76 -17.29 -13.95
C GLU A 53 20.20 -18.42 -12.99
N THR A 54 21.20 -19.21 -13.37
CA THR A 54 21.71 -20.39 -12.67
C THR A 54 23.21 -20.28 -12.51
N GLY A 55 23.73 -20.52 -11.29
CA GLY A 55 25.19 -20.45 -11.05
C GLY A 55 25.68 -19.11 -10.53
N LEU A 56 24.79 -18.18 -10.20
CA LEU A 56 25.14 -16.82 -9.80
C LEU A 56 25.90 -16.79 -8.46
N THR A 57 26.73 -15.75 -8.29
CA THR A 57 27.44 -15.47 -7.04
C THR A 57 26.76 -14.33 -6.30
N PHE A 58 26.31 -14.59 -5.08
CA PHE A 58 25.72 -13.59 -4.20
C PHE A 58 26.78 -12.58 -3.74
N LEU A 59 26.50 -11.28 -3.92
CA LEU A 59 27.38 -10.19 -3.49
C LEU A 59 26.93 -9.59 -2.17
N GLY A 60 25.63 -9.36 -2.02
CA GLY A 60 25.09 -8.70 -0.84
C GLY A 60 23.62 -8.33 -0.96
N LEU A 61 23.09 -7.76 0.11
CA LEU A 61 21.72 -7.25 0.21
C LEU A 61 21.78 -5.73 0.39
N VAL A 62 20.99 -5.03 -0.41
CA VAL A 62 20.70 -3.60 -0.22
C VAL A 62 19.24 -3.48 0.10
N SER A 63 18.89 -2.66 1.08
CA SER A 63 17.51 -2.50 1.53
C SER A 63 17.10 -1.04 1.45
N LEU A 64 15.99 -0.76 0.78
CA LEU A 64 15.45 0.59 0.62
C LEU A 64 14.23 0.75 1.53
N LYS A 65 14.19 1.82 2.33
CA LYS A 65 12.96 2.20 3.05
C LYS A 65 12.19 3.19 2.19
N ASP A 66 10.90 2.95 2.00
CA ASP A 66 9.97 3.98 1.54
C ASP A 66 9.27 4.55 2.79
N PRO A 67 9.75 5.68 3.35
CA PRO A 67 9.23 6.19 4.60
C PRO A 67 7.83 6.77 4.41
N THR A 68 6.96 6.48 5.37
CA THR A 68 5.68 7.17 5.47
C THR A 68 5.91 8.68 5.68
N ARG A 69 5.07 9.52 5.06
CA ARG A 69 5.16 10.97 5.26
C ARG A 69 4.79 11.27 6.73
N PRO A 70 5.56 12.11 7.45
CA PRO A 70 5.33 12.36 8.89
C PRO A 70 3.92 12.86 9.22
N SER A 71 3.28 13.56 8.27
CA SER A 71 1.95 14.14 8.43
C SER A 71 0.80 13.13 8.35
N VAL A 72 1.04 11.93 7.79
CA VAL A 72 -0.02 10.93 7.53
C VAL A 72 -0.62 10.42 8.84
N GLY A 73 0.21 10.08 9.83
CA GLY A 73 -0.28 9.55 11.11
C GLY A 73 -1.26 10.51 11.81
N ALA A 74 -0.92 11.80 11.89
CA ALA A 74 -1.77 12.82 12.48
C ALA A 74 -3.09 13.00 11.72
N ALA A 75 -3.04 12.96 10.38
CA ALA A 75 -4.22 13.09 9.54
C ALA A 75 -5.13 11.84 9.60
N VAL A 76 -4.57 10.63 9.64
CA VAL A 76 -5.34 9.39 9.86
C VAL A 76 -6.05 9.44 11.21
N GLN A 77 -5.36 9.91 12.26
CA GLN A 77 -5.96 10.08 13.58
C GLN A 77 -7.12 11.08 13.56
N ALA A 78 -6.92 12.25 12.93
CA ALA A 78 -7.98 13.27 12.80
C ALA A 78 -9.20 12.76 12.02
N CYS A 79 -9.00 11.95 10.97
CA CYS A 79 -10.09 11.27 10.27
C CYS A 79 -10.85 10.31 11.19
N ARG A 80 -10.14 9.50 11.98
CA ARG A 80 -10.75 8.56 12.93
C ARG A 80 -11.54 9.25 14.03
N ASP A 81 -10.98 10.30 14.63
CA ASP A 81 -11.63 11.08 15.68
C ASP A 81 -12.94 11.74 15.20
N THR A 82 -13.09 11.90 13.88
CA THR A 82 -14.28 12.46 13.24
C THR A 82 -15.21 11.40 12.63
N GLY A 83 -14.99 10.12 12.93
CA GLY A 83 -15.80 8.98 12.49
C GLY A 83 -15.54 8.53 11.06
N VAL A 84 -14.44 8.95 10.43
CA VAL A 84 -14.06 8.54 9.08
C VAL A 84 -13.09 7.36 9.14
N ASN A 85 -13.48 6.24 8.55
CA ASN A 85 -12.64 5.05 8.45
C ASN A 85 -11.64 5.19 7.30
N VAL A 86 -10.35 5.12 7.62
CA VAL A 86 -9.26 5.09 6.63
C VAL A 86 -8.89 3.64 6.36
N LYS A 87 -8.84 3.25 5.07
CA LYS A 87 -8.43 1.92 4.61
C LYS A 87 -7.25 2.04 3.64
N MET A 88 -6.27 1.14 3.74
CA MET A 88 -5.10 1.09 2.88
C MET A 88 -5.25 -0.02 1.83
N ILE A 89 -5.00 0.30 0.57
CA ILE A 89 -5.03 -0.67 -0.52
C ILE A 89 -3.75 -0.51 -1.35
N THR A 90 -2.83 -1.48 -1.24
CA THR A 90 -1.50 -1.43 -1.85
C THR A 90 -1.21 -2.66 -2.72
N GLY A 91 -0.29 -2.51 -3.67
CA GLY A 91 0.32 -3.61 -4.42
C GLY A 91 1.48 -4.30 -3.67
N ASP A 92 1.94 -3.72 -2.57
CA ASP A 92 3.01 -4.29 -1.75
C ASP A 92 2.61 -5.60 -1.08
N ASN A 93 3.61 -6.34 -0.59
CA ASN A 93 3.36 -7.55 0.17
C ASN A 93 2.69 -7.24 1.53
N ILE A 94 2.04 -8.26 2.11
CA ILE A 94 1.28 -8.13 3.37
C ILE A 94 2.14 -7.69 4.56
N PHE A 95 3.41 -8.07 4.62
CA PHE A 95 4.31 -7.71 5.73
C PHE A 95 4.66 -6.22 5.71
N THR A 96 5.03 -5.69 4.55
CA THR A 96 5.31 -4.27 4.34
C THR A 96 4.03 -3.44 4.57
N ALA A 97 2.91 -3.87 3.99
CA ALA A 97 1.62 -3.20 4.18
C ALA A 97 1.22 -3.15 5.67
N LYS A 98 1.44 -4.22 6.42
CA LYS A 98 1.17 -4.29 7.86
C LYS A 98 1.95 -3.24 8.64
N VAL A 99 3.26 -3.16 8.41
CA VAL A 99 4.13 -2.21 9.12
C VAL A 99 3.77 -0.78 8.77
N ILE A 100 3.55 -0.45 7.49
CA ILE A 100 3.13 0.88 7.05
C ILE A 100 1.77 1.26 7.66
N ALA A 101 0.82 0.32 7.71
CA ALA A 101 -0.49 0.56 8.30
C ALA A 101 -0.43 0.83 9.81
N ILE A 102 0.47 0.15 10.54
CA ILE A 102 0.70 0.40 11.97
C ILE A 102 1.41 1.75 12.16
N GLU A 103 2.49 2.03 11.42
CA GLU A 103 3.21 3.31 11.47
C GLU A 103 2.29 4.51 11.16
N SER A 104 1.36 4.33 10.22
CA SER A 104 0.39 5.36 9.81
C SER A 104 -0.84 5.45 10.73
N GLY A 105 -0.99 4.56 11.70
CA GLY A 105 -2.15 4.51 12.59
C GLY A 105 -3.45 4.01 11.95
N ILE A 106 -3.38 3.33 10.80
CA ILE A 106 -4.54 2.70 10.10
C ILE A 106 -4.93 1.38 10.76
N VAL A 107 -4.00 0.71 11.43
CA VAL A 107 -4.29 -0.46 12.28
C VAL A 107 -3.65 -0.22 13.63
N LYS A 108 -4.37 -0.51 14.72
CA LYS A 108 -3.80 -0.36 16.06
C LYS A 108 -2.81 -1.50 16.32
N PRO A 109 -1.69 -1.26 17.03
CA PRO A 109 -0.70 -2.31 17.33
C PRO A 109 -1.27 -3.55 18.03
N ASN A 110 -2.35 -3.38 18.81
CA ASN A 110 -3.00 -4.42 19.59
C ASN A 110 -4.34 -4.90 18.99
N GLU A 111 -4.72 -4.43 17.81
CA GLU A 111 -5.85 -5.02 17.09
C GLU A 111 -5.44 -6.37 16.52
N ASP A 112 -6.37 -7.33 16.58
CA ASP A 112 -6.18 -8.66 16.01
C ASP A 112 -5.94 -8.53 14.50
N SER A 113 -4.66 -8.45 14.14
CA SER A 113 -4.22 -8.06 12.80
C SER A 113 -4.61 -9.10 11.75
N SER A 114 -5.04 -10.28 12.19
CA SER A 114 -5.47 -11.40 11.34
C SER A 114 -6.74 -11.08 10.55
N ASN A 115 -7.70 -10.39 11.16
CA ASN A 115 -8.98 -10.06 10.53
C ASN A 115 -9.01 -8.67 9.87
N ALA A 116 -8.09 -7.79 10.25
CA ALA A 116 -7.99 -6.44 9.70
C ALA A 116 -7.23 -6.37 8.37
N MET A 117 -6.58 -7.45 7.95
CA MET A 117 -5.71 -7.45 6.77
C MET A 117 -6.06 -8.61 5.84
N VAL A 118 -5.99 -8.38 4.54
CA VAL A 118 -6.28 -9.40 3.52
C VAL A 118 -5.37 -9.21 2.30
N GLU A 119 -5.05 -10.28 1.58
CA GLU A 119 -4.45 -10.16 0.26
C GLU A 119 -5.53 -10.05 -0.82
N GLY A 120 -5.24 -9.32 -1.91
CA GLY A 120 -6.20 -9.12 -3.02
C GLY A 120 -6.75 -10.44 -3.58
N VAL A 121 -5.90 -11.46 -3.72
CA VAL A 121 -6.29 -12.80 -4.17
C VAL A 121 -7.27 -13.50 -3.22
N THR A 122 -7.12 -13.31 -1.91
CA THR A 122 -8.04 -13.89 -0.93
C THR A 122 -9.37 -13.14 -0.98
N PHE A 123 -9.32 -11.80 -1.03
CA PHE A 123 -10.51 -10.96 -1.05
C PHE A 123 -11.37 -11.20 -2.30
N ARG A 124 -10.76 -11.34 -3.48
CA ARG A 124 -11.50 -11.65 -4.71
C ARG A 124 -12.11 -13.05 -4.71
N ASN A 125 -11.57 -13.99 -3.94
CA ASN A 125 -12.07 -15.36 -3.88
C ASN A 125 -13.14 -15.58 -2.81
N TYR A 126 -13.35 -14.63 -1.89
CA TYR A 126 -14.50 -14.65 -0.98
C TYR A 126 -15.82 -14.65 -1.73
N SER A 127 -16.85 -15.27 -1.15
CA SER A 127 -18.22 -15.11 -1.64
C SER A 127 -18.70 -13.66 -1.48
N ASP A 128 -19.79 -13.30 -2.15
CA ASP A 128 -20.33 -11.94 -2.01
C ASP A 128 -20.76 -11.66 -0.56
N GLU A 129 -21.36 -12.65 0.10
CA GLU A 129 -21.78 -12.60 1.50
C GLU A 129 -20.59 -12.42 2.44
N GLU A 130 -19.53 -13.22 2.27
CA GLU A 130 -18.31 -13.12 3.07
C GLU A 130 -17.62 -11.76 2.89
N ARG A 131 -17.57 -11.24 1.65
CA ARG A 131 -17.03 -9.90 1.41
C ARG A 131 -17.84 -8.87 2.16
N MET A 132 -19.16 -8.91 2.04
CA MET A 132 -20.03 -7.93 2.70
C MET A 132 -19.94 -8.02 4.22
N GLU A 133 -19.80 -9.19 4.81
CA GLU A 133 -19.58 -9.34 6.25
C GLU A 133 -18.26 -8.69 6.69
N LYS A 134 -17.15 -9.02 6.00
CA LYS A 134 -15.79 -8.64 6.38
C LYS A 134 -15.36 -7.25 5.90
N ILE A 135 -16.07 -6.61 4.97
CA ILE A 135 -15.63 -5.34 4.35
C ILE A 135 -15.37 -4.23 5.36
N ASN A 136 -16.14 -4.19 6.45
CA ASN A 136 -16.01 -3.17 7.47
C ASN A 136 -14.77 -3.40 8.35
N THR A 137 -14.45 -4.67 8.64
CA THR A 137 -13.32 -5.05 9.50
C THR A 137 -11.98 -5.03 8.76
N ILE A 138 -11.98 -5.24 7.44
CA ILE A 138 -10.77 -5.16 6.62
C ILE A 138 -10.29 -3.71 6.52
N HIS A 139 -9.13 -3.40 7.09
CA HIS A 139 -8.49 -2.10 7.02
C HIS A 139 -7.37 -2.03 5.98
N VAL A 140 -6.74 -3.17 5.67
CA VAL A 140 -5.60 -3.24 4.75
C VAL A 140 -5.83 -4.34 3.71
N MET A 141 -5.68 -3.99 2.44
CA MET A 141 -5.56 -4.94 1.33
C MET A 141 -4.17 -4.85 0.71
N ALA A 142 -3.41 -5.93 0.78
CA ALA A 142 -2.08 -6.06 0.17
C ALA A 142 -2.14 -6.85 -1.14
N ARG A 143 -1.07 -6.77 -1.96
CA ARG A 143 -0.97 -7.42 -3.28
C ARG A 143 -2.21 -7.19 -4.16
N SER A 144 -2.81 -6.01 -4.07
CA SER A 144 -4.04 -5.69 -4.79
C SER A 144 -3.79 -5.44 -6.28
N SER A 145 -4.61 -6.06 -7.13
CA SER A 145 -4.74 -5.70 -8.54
C SER A 145 -5.75 -4.56 -8.72
N PRO A 146 -5.75 -3.85 -9.86
CA PRO A 146 -6.75 -2.80 -10.13
C PRO A 146 -8.20 -3.30 -9.97
N PHE A 147 -8.47 -4.56 -10.32
CA PHE A 147 -9.77 -5.19 -10.15
C PHE A 147 -10.15 -5.36 -8.67
N ASP A 148 -9.20 -5.73 -7.82
CA ASP A 148 -9.47 -5.93 -6.38
C ASP A 148 -9.82 -4.61 -5.69
N LYS A 149 -9.15 -3.51 -6.10
CA LYS A 149 -9.48 -2.15 -5.62
C LYS A 149 -10.91 -1.77 -5.98
N PHE A 150 -11.28 -1.98 -7.24
CA PHE A 150 -12.61 -1.71 -7.75
C PHE A 150 -13.68 -2.53 -7.01
N LEU A 151 -13.41 -3.82 -6.77
CA LEU A 151 -14.31 -4.70 -6.04
C LEU A 151 -14.52 -4.24 -4.59
N MET A 152 -13.45 -3.86 -3.89
CA MET A 152 -13.52 -3.30 -2.53
C MET A 152 -14.38 -2.03 -2.49
N ILE A 153 -14.18 -1.11 -3.44
CA ILE A 153 -14.98 0.12 -3.57
C ILE A 153 -16.47 -0.23 -3.74
N LYS A 154 -16.79 -1.14 -4.67
CA LYS A 154 -18.19 -1.57 -4.89
C LYS A 154 -18.82 -2.17 -3.65
N CYS A 155 -18.11 -3.03 -2.92
CA CYS A 155 -18.62 -3.61 -1.67
C CYS A 155 -18.89 -2.53 -0.60
N LEU A 156 -17.99 -1.56 -0.44
CA LEU A 156 -18.18 -0.45 0.50
C LEU A 156 -19.40 0.41 0.13
N LYS A 157 -19.55 0.76 -1.14
CA LYS A 157 -20.72 1.52 -1.63
C LYS A 157 -22.02 0.73 -1.44
N ARG A 158 -22.03 -0.57 -1.76
CA ARG A 158 -23.20 -1.46 -1.52
C ARG A 158 -23.57 -1.57 -0.04
N LYS A 159 -22.63 -1.37 0.87
CA LYS A 159 -22.88 -1.27 2.31
C LYS A 159 -23.42 0.08 2.77
N GLY A 160 -23.58 1.04 1.87
CA GLY A 160 -24.12 2.37 2.16
C GLY A 160 -23.07 3.37 2.65
N HIS A 161 -21.77 3.05 2.52
CA HIS A 161 -20.72 4.01 2.84
C HIS A 161 -20.52 5.00 1.69
N VAL A 162 -20.26 6.25 2.04
CA VAL A 162 -19.71 7.24 1.10
C VAL A 162 -18.21 7.01 1.00
N VAL A 163 -17.72 6.69 -0.20
CA VAL A 163 -16.35 6.28 -0.44
C VAL A 163 -15.58 7.39 -1.15
N ALA A 164 -14.50 7.84 -0.53
CA ALA A 164 -13.50 8.69 -1.17
C ALA A 164 -12.21 7.88 -1.42
N VAL A 165 -11.59 8.05 -2.59
CA VAL A 165 -10.31 7.42 -2.93
C VAL A 165 -9.28 8.47 -3.26
N ILE A 166 -8.14 8.39 -2.59
CA ILE A 166 -6.97 9.23 -2.84
C ILE A 166 -5.92 8.40 -3.54
N ARG A 167 -5.25 8.98 -4.52
CA ARG A 167 -4.34 8.21 -5.36
C ARG A 167 -3.02 8.89 -5.68
N ASP A 168 -2.01 8.04 -5.76
CA ASP A 168 -0.63 8.28 -6.18
C ASP A 168 -0.29 7.20 -7.23
N GLY A 169 -0.17 7.57 -8.52
CA GLY A 169 0.36 6.69 -9.58
C GLY A 169 -0.62 6.13 -10.62
N THR A 170 -0.09 5.56 -11.71
CA THR A 170 -0.57 5.76 -13.10
C THR A 170 -1.66 4.84 -13.71
N ASN A 171 -2.33 3.91 -13.00
CA ASN A 171 -3.23 2.92 -13.68
C ASN A 171 -4.57 2.49 -13.02
N ASN A 172 -5.39 3.42 -12.52
CA ASN A 172 -6.66 3.18 -11.79
C ASN A 172 -7.73 4.27 -12.08
N ALA A 173 -7.69 4.98 -13.22
CA ALA A 173 -8.72 5.98 -13.56
C ALA A 173 -10.16 5.44 -13.43
N PRO A 174 -10.44 4.15 -13.73
CA PRO A 174 -11.75 3.54 -13.46
C PRO A 174 -12.17 3.57 -11.99
N ALA A 175 -11.24 3.44 -11.05
CA ALA A 175 -11.55 3.47 -9.62
C ALA A 175 -11.92 4.89 -9.15
N LEU A 176 -11.29 5.93 -9.69
CA LEU A 176 -11.64 7.34 -9.39
C LEU A 176 -13.04 7.71 -9.91
N LYS A 177 -13.50 7.10 -11.01
CA LYS A 177 -14.85 7.32 -11.53
C LYS A 177 -15.95 6.54 -10.83
N GLU A 178 -15.61 5.46 -10.13
CA GLU A 178 -16.58 4.61 -9.43
C GLU A 178 -16.93 5.12 -8.03
N VAL A 179 -16.01 5.87 -7.42
CA VAL A 179 -16.16 6.38 -6.04
C VAL A 179 -17.10 7.57 -5.98
N ASP A 180 -17.51 7.95 -4.78
CA ASP A 180 -18.35 9.14 -4.59
C ASP A 180 -17.52 10.42 -4.64
N ILE A 181 -16.24 10.34 -4.25
CA ILE A 181 -15.28 11.44 -4.32
C ILE A 181 -13.90 10.91 -4.74
N GLY A 182 -13.46 11.25 -5.94
CA GLY A 182 -12.12 10.99 -6.45
C GLY A 182 -11.15 12.12 -6.07
N LEU A 183 -10.07 11.78 -5.38
CA LEU A 183 -9.00 12.70 -4.98
C LEU A 183 -7.70 12.35 -5.70
N SER A 184 -7.11 13.32 -6.40
CA SER A 184 -5.79 13.17 -7.04
C SER A 184 -4.75 14.12 -6.42
N MET A 185 -3.49 13.76 -6.58
CA MET A 185 -2.33 14.57 -6.17
C MET A 185 -1.72 15.25 -7.40
N GLU A 186 -1.41 16.55 -7.33
CA GLU A 186 -0.94 17.30 -8.50
C GLU A 186 0.41 16.83 -9.05
N ILE A 187 1.39 16.56 -8.18
CA ILE A 187 2.75 16.20 -8.62
C ILE A 187 2.82 14.71 -9.01
N HIS A 188 2.02 13.88 -8.34
CA HIS A 188 2.10 12.43 -8.47
C HIS A 188 1.02 11.82 -9.38
N GLY A 189 -0.03 12.58 -9.70
CA GLY A 189 -1.13 12.14 -10.56
C GLY A 189 -0.83 12.35 -12.03
N THR A 190 -1.16 11.38 -12.87
CA THR A 190 -1.16 11.56 -14.33
C THR A 190 -2.26 12.54 -14.74
N GLU A 191 -2.12 13.14 -15.93
CA GLU A 191 -3.13 14.05 -16.48
C GLU A 191 -4.52 13.38 -16.55
N LEU A 192 -4.56 12.10 -16.96
CA LEU A 192 -5.77 11.28 -16.96
C LEU A 192 -6.39 11.10 -15.57
N GLU A 193 -5.58 11.04 -14.51
CA GLU A 193 -6.10 10.96 -13.13
C GLU A 193 -6.68 12.28 -12.66
N LYS A 194 -6.05 13.40 -13.00
CA LYS A 194 -6.54 14.74 -12.65
C LYS A 194 -7.90 14.98 -13.31
N GLU A 195 -8.04 14.65 -14.59
CA GLU A 195 -9.31 14.72 -15.31
C GLU A 195 -10.39 13.79 -14.76
N SER A 196 -10.00 12.66 -14.17
CA SER A 196 -10.93 11.69 -13.60
C SER A 196 -11.23 11.93 -12.12
N SER A 197 -10.63 12.96 -11.49
CA SER A 197 -10.81 13.28 -10.07
C SER A 197 -11.71 14.49 -9.88
N ASP A 198 -12.52 14.47 -8.82
CA ASP A 198 -13.38 15.60 -8.45
C ASP A 198 -12.58 16.72 -7.77
N ILE A 199 -11.51 16.36 -7.05
CA ILE A 199 -10.66 17.29 -6.31
C ILE A 199 -9.19 16.96 -6.56
N VAL A 200 -8.42 17.97 -6.96
CA VAL A 200 -6.96 17.90 -7.14
C VAL A 200 -6.27 18.59 -5.97
N MET A 201 -5.43 17.87 -5.23
CA MET A 201 -4.61 18.41 -4.14
C MET A 201 -3.27 18.92 -4.67
N LEU A 202 -3.09 20.24 -4.64
CA LEU A 202 -1.89 20.91 -5.17
C LEU A 202 -0.66 20.72 -4.26
N ASP A 203 -0.88 20.60 -2.94
CA ASP A 203 0.18 20.50 -1.94
C ASP A 203 0.75 19.08 -1.76
N ASN A 204 0.12 18.07 -2.39
CA ASN A 204 0.44 16.65 -2.26
C ASN A 204 0.55 16.18 -0.80
N ASN A 205 -0.29 16.74 0.08
CA ASN A 205 -0.29 16.42 1.49
C ASN A 205 -1.61 15.80 1.93
N PHE A 206 -1.53 14.61 2.54
CA PHE A 206 -2.71 13.90 3.05
C PHE A 206 -3.47 14.70 4.14
N THR A 207 -2.83 15.67 4.80
CA THR A 207 -3.51 16.58 5.73
C THR A 207 -4.62 17.40 5.08
N SER A 208 -4.52 17.66 3.77
CA SER A 208 -5.55 18.41 3.04
C SER A 208 -6.88 17.68 2.99
N VAL A 209 -6.88 16.35 3.11
CA VAL A 209 -8.12 15.54 3.24
C VAL A 209 -8.91 15.93 4.48
N VAL A 210 -8.24 16.17 5.60
CA VAL A 210 -8.88 16.60 6.86
C VAL A 210 -9.52 17.97 6.68
N THR A 211 -8.83 18.88 5.99
CA THR A 211 -9.34 20.22 5.65
C THR A 211 -10.56 20.14 4.74
N ILE A 212 -10.52 19.30 3.70
CA ILE A 212 -11.64 19.06 2.77
C ILE A 212 -12.86 18.54 3.55
N LEU A 213 -12.67 17.55 4.43
CA LEU A 213 -13.76 17.00 5.26
C LEU A 213 -14.37 18.07 6.18
N LYS A 214 -13.53 18.90 6.81
CA LYS A 214 -13.97 19.98 7.69
C LYS A 214 -14.83 21.01 6.94
N TRP A 215 -14.37 21.46 5.78
CA TRP A 215 -15.11 22.42 4.96
C TRP A 215 -16.37 21.82 4.37
N GLY A 216 -16.33 20.59 3.88
CA GLY A 216 -17.50 19.89 3.35
C GLY A 216 -18.63 19.79 4.38
N ARG A 217 -18.30 19.40 5.62
CA ARG A 217 -19.29 19.35 6.73
C ARG A 217 -19.81 20.73 7.11
N CYS A 218 -18.95 21.75 7.10
CA CYS A 218 -19.35 23.13 7.39
C CYS A 218 -20.37 23.67 6.37
N VAL A 219 -20.05 23.51 5.08
CA VAL A 219 -20.92 23.93 3.97
C VAL A 219 -22.24 23.16 4.01
N TYR A 220 -22.20 21.83 4.20
CA TYR A 220 -23.40 21.01 4.31
C TYR A 220 -24.34 21.49 5.42
N ASN A 221 -23.81 21.77 6.62
CA ASN A 221 -24.59 22.27 7.74
C ASN A 221 -25.23 23.64 7.43
N ASN A 222 -24.50 24.54 6.77
CA ASN A 222 -25.02 25.84 6.38
C ASN A 222 -26.14 25.73 5.34
N ILE A 223 -26.02 24.82 4.38
CA ILE A 223 -27.07 24.53 3.39
C ILE A 223 -28.31 23.96 4.09
N GLN A 224 -28.15 22.99 4.99
CA GLN A 224 -29.28 22.42 5.73
C GLN A 224 -30.04 23.48 6.53
N LYS A 225 -29.31 24.37 7.22
CA LYS A 225 -29.92 25.49 7.94
C LYS A 225 -30.71 26.37 6.97
N PHE A 226 -30.13 26.76 5.85
CA PHE A 226 -30.78 27.63 4.86
C PHE A 226 -32.07 27.01 4.28
N ILE A 227 -32.10 25.70 4.02
CA ILE A 227 -33.28 25.01 3.46
C ILE A 227 -34.40 24.84 4.51
N GLN A 228 -34.06 24.79 5.80
CA GLN A 228 -35.03 24.67 6.89
C GLN A 228 -35.71 26.00 7.25
N PHE A 229 -35.18 27.14 6.78
CA PHE A 229 -35.80 28.46 6.87
C PHE A 229 -36.62 28.76 5.60
#